data_AF-A0A841KV58-F1
#
_entry.id   AF-A0A841KV58-F1
#
_cell.length_a   1.000
_cell.length_b   1.000
_cell.length_c   1.000
_cell.angle_alpha   90.00
_cell.angle_beta   90.00
_cell.angle_gamma   90.00
#
_symmetry.space_group_name_H-M   'P 1'
#
loop_
_entity.id
_entity.type
_entity.pdbx_description
1 polymer ?
#
loop_
_entity_poly.entity_id
_entity_poly.type
_entity_poly.pdbx_seq_one_letter_code
_entity_poly.pdbx_strand_id
1 'polypeptide(L)'
;MKINKIREIEYLEESVEVTLDVEFDKDFTNRWELADPYILAVYTKGDDNCLDYVELLEQGMIVHGYEMNEDEMQQVSDFLDQYHVKEKIENGYKS
;
A
#
# COMPACT_ATOMS: atom_id res chain seq x y z
N MET A 1 -12.45 -4.91 -0.88
CA MET A 1 -11.25 -4.64 -1.71
C MET A 1 -10.45 -5.93 -1.81
N LYS A 2 -9.69 -6.12 -2.89
CA LYS A 2 -8.76 -7.24 -3.07
C LYS A 2 -7.39 -6.71 -3.47
N ILE A 3 -6.34 -7.12 -2.76
CA ILE A 3 -4.95 -6.81 -3.12
C ILE A 3 -4.43 -7.90 -4.05
N ASN A 4 -3.99 -7.51 -5.25
CA ASN A 4 -3.59 -8.43 -6.30
C ASN A 4 -2.08 -8.73 -6.27
N LYS A 5 -1.24 -7.69 -6.20
CA LYS A 5 0.22 -7.79 -6.27
C LYS A 5 0.90 -6.52 -5.77
N ILE A 6 2.19 -6.62 -5.46
CA ILE A 6 3.08 -5.44 -5.39
C ILE A 6 3.35 -4.97 -6.83
N ARG A 7 3.01 -3.72 -7.14
CA ARG A 7 3.34 -3.06 -8.42
C ARG A 7 4.78 -2.59 -8.42
N GLU A 8 5.19 -1.93 -7.34
CA GLU A 8 6.49 -1.25 -7.24
C GLU A 8 6.93 -1.11 -5.79
N ILE A 9 8.25 -1.07 -5.58
CA ILE A 9 8.88 -0.71 -4.30
C ILE A 9 9.94 0.35 -4.62
N GLU A 10 9.73 1.57 -4.16
CA GLU A 10 10.64 2.69 -4.35
C GLU A 10 11.37 3.04 -3.06
N TYR A 11 12.69 3.11 -3.12
CA TYR A 11 13.54 3.45 -1.98
C TYR A 11 13.91 4.93 -2.05
N LEU A 12 13.23 5.76 -1.26
CA LEU A 12 13.50 7.18 -1.13
C LEU A 12 14.60 7.42 -0.07
N GLU A 13 14.98 8.67 0.19
CA GLU A 13 16.04 8.97 1.17
C GLU A 13 15.62 8.52 2.58
N GLU A 14 14.46 8.97 3.06
CA GLU A 14 13.96 8.78 4.42
C GLU A 14 12.80 7.77 4.53
N SER A 15 12.32 7.24 3.42
CA SER A 15 11.17 6.33 3.38
C SER A 15 11.32 5.25 2.30
N VAL A 16 10.46 4.23 2.38
CA VAL A 16 10.22 3.28 1.31
C VAL A 16 8.74 3.29 0.97
N GLU A 17 8.45 3.49 -0.29
CA GLU A 17 7.09 3.49 -0.82
C GLU A 17 6.81 2.14 -1.49
N VAL A 18 5.68 1.53 -1.13
CA VAL A 18 5.25 0.24 -1.65
C VAL A 18 3.89 0.43 -2.30
N THR A 19 3.86 0.27 -3.62
CA THR A 19 2.64 0.44 -4.41
C THR A 19 1.97 -0.92 -4.60
N LEU A 20 0.72 -1.06 -4.16
CA LEU A 20 -0.05 -2.29 -4.26
C LEU A 20 -1.18 -2.15 -5.28
N ASP A 21 -1.26 -3.13 -6.18
CA ASP A 21 -2.37 -3.27 -7.11
C ASP A 21 -3.62 -3.74 -6.38
N VAL A 22 -4.72 -3.00 -6.50
CA VAL A 22 -5.99 -3.36 -5.86
C VAL A 22 -7.13 -3.38 -6.86
N GLU A 23 -8.10 -4.25 -6.57
CA GLU A 23 -9.35 -4.34 -7.29
C GLU A 23 -10.51 -4.22 -6.30
N PHE A 24 -11.56 -3.52 -6.73
CA PHE A 24 -12.78 -3.38 -5.95
C PHE A 24 -13.91 -4.14 -6.63
N ASP A 25 -14.71 -4.83 -5.83
CA ASP A 25 -15.91 -5.49 -6.33
C ASP A 25 -16.89 -4.44 -6.86
N LYS A 26 -17.35 -4.66 -8.10
CA LYS A 26 -18.27 -3.77 -8.82
C LYS A 26 -19.60 -3.54 -8.09
N ASP A 27 -20.02 -4.50 -7.28
CA ASP A 27 -21.24 -4.41 -6.46
C ASP A 27 -21.06 -3.51 -5.22
N PHE A 28 -19.82 -3.38 -4.74
CA PHE A 28 -19.47 -2.51 -3.59
C PHE A 28 -19.17 -1.07 -4.04
N THR A 29 -18.73 -0.88 -5.28
CA THR A 29 -18.27 0.38 -5.87
C THR A 29 -19.37 1.22 -6.54
N ASN A 30 -20.64 1.03 -6.18
CA ASN A 30 -21.74 1.90 -6.63
C ASN A 30 -21.53 3.41 -6.34
N ARG A 31 -20.48 3.79 -5.60
CA ARG A 31 -20.10 5.18 -5.30
C ARG A 31 -18.85 5.69 -6.03
N TRP A 32 -18.01 4.82 -6.61
CA TRP A 32 -16.69 5.18 -7.12
C TRP A 32 -16.34 4.34 -8.36
N GLU A 33 -16.42 4.93 -9.55
CA GLU A 33 -15.88 4.32 -10.78
C GLU A 33 -14.37 4.62 -10.87
N LEU A 34 -13.55 3.82 -10.19
CA LEU A 34 -12.09 3.96 -10.20
C LEU A 34 -11.50 3.24 -11.43
N ALA A 35 -10.69 3.96 -12.22
CA ALA A 35 -10.15 3.48 -13.48
C ALA A 35 -8.83 2.70 -13.33
N ASP A 36 -8.04 2.98 -12.28
CA ASP A 36 -6.82 2.25 -11.94
C ASP A 36 -6.41 2.51 -10.48
N PRO A 37 -7.18 2.00 -9.49
CA PRO A 37 -6.86 2.24 -8.09
C PRO A 37 -5.64 1.43 -7.63
N TYR A 38 -4.83 2.04 -6.78
CA TYR A 38 -3.72 1.38 -6.11
C TYR A 38 -3.56 1.91 -4.68
N ILE A 39 -2.96 1.10 -3.81
CA ILE A 39 -2.59 1.53 -2.46
C ILE A 39 -1.14 1.98 -2.45
N LEU A 40 -0.88 3.12 -1.83
CA LEU A 40 0.46 3.53 -1.43
C LEU A 40 0.64 3.21 0.05
N ALA A 41 1.57 2.31 0.36
CA ALA A 41 1.99 1.99 1.71
C ALA A 41 3.41 2.55 1.94
N VAL A 42 3.58 3.44 2.91
CA VAL A 42 4.85 4.11 3.18
C VAL A 42 5.43 3.61 4.49
N TYR A 43 6.66 3.12 4.40
CA TYR A 43 7.49 2.79 5.54
C TYR A 43 8.48 3.91 5.81
N THR A 44 8.45 4.48 7.00
CA THR A 44 9.46 5.46 7.43
C THR A 44 10.71 4.73 7.86
N LYS A 45 11.88 5.10 7.31
CA LYS A 45 13.15 4.46 7.65
C LYS A 45 13.57 4.85 9.06
N GLY A 46 13.85 3.85 9.89
CA GLY A 46 14.25 4.02 11.29
C GLY A 46 14.62 2.69 11.92
N ASP A 47 14.73 2.66 13.25
CA ASP A 47 15.17 1.45 13.98
C ASP A 47 14.26 0.23 13.78
N ASP A 48 12.99 0.45 13.39
CA ASP A 48 12.01 -0.62 13.27
C ASP A 48 11.21 -0.63 11.94
N ASN A 49 11.57 0.21 10.96
CA ASN A 49 10.87 0.36 9.66
C ASN A 49 9.35 0.16 9.79
N CYS A 50 8.69 1.12 10.42
CA CYS A 50 7.25 1.05 10.69
C CYS A 50 6.45 1.49 9.47
N LEU A 51 5.35 0.78 9.20
CA LEU A 51 4.32 1.23 8.28
C LEU A 51 3.66 2.48 8.89
N ASP A 52 3.91 3.63 8.28
CA ASP A 52 3.53 4.94 8.81
C ASP A 52 2.24 5.45 8.15
N TYR A 53 2.07 5.14 6.86
CA TYR A 53 1.00 5.69 6.05
C TYR A 53 0.49 4.68 5.03
N VAL A 54 -0.84 4.63 4.86
CA VAL A 54 -1.50 3.81 3.85
C VAL A 54 -2.65 4.62 3.26
N GLU A 55 -2.66 4.77 1.94
CA GLU A 55 -3.73 5.47 1.24
C GLU A 55 -4.13 4.81 -0.08
N LEU A 56 -5.39 5.05 -0.47
CA LEU A 56 -5.90 4.70 -1.79
C LEU A 56 -5.67 5.87 -2.74
N LEU A 57 -4.99 5.61 -3.85
CA LEU A 57 -4.76 6.55 -4.92
C LEU A 57 -5.36 6.06 -6.24
N GLU A 58 -5.68 7.02 -7.09
CA GLU A 58 -6.02 6.83 -8.49
C GLU A 58 -5.20 7.83 -9.32
N GLN A 59 -4.40 7.33 -10.28
CA GLN A 59 -3.61 8.17 -11.18
C GLN A 59 -2.75 9.24 -10.45
N GLY A 60 -2.19 8.90 -9.28
CA GLY A 60 -1.38 9.81 -8.48
C GLY A 60 -2.17 10.75 -7.56
N MET A 61 -3.50 10.66 -7.52
CA MET A 61 -4.36 11.48 -6.68
C MET A 61 -5.01 10.65 -5.58
N ILE A 62 -5.09 11.21 -4.38
CA ILE A 62 -5.77 10.59 -3.24
C ILE A 62 -7.27 10.50 -3.55
N VAL A 63 -7.84 9.31 -3.33
CA VAL A 63 -9.28 9.09 -3.48
C VAL A 63 -9.99 9.64 -2.24
N HIS A 64 -10.35 10.93 -2.27
CA HIS A 64 -10.96 11.62 -1.15
C HIS A 64 -12.29 10.98 -0.68
N GLY A 65 -12.45 10.72 0.61
CA GLY A 65 -13.70 10.14 1.13
C GLY A 65 -13.80 8.62 0.98
N TYR A 66 -12.72 7.97 0.54
CA TYR A 66 -12.46 6.57 0.86
C TYR A 66 -11.56 6.52 2.10
N GLU A 67 -12.08 5.93 3.18
CA GLU A 67 -11.31 5.62 4.40
C GLU A 67 -11.23 4.11 4.51
N MET A 68 -10.01 3.56 4.58
CA MET A 68 -9.83 2.12 4.81
C MET A 68 -10.33 1.77 6.20
N ASN A 69 -11.17 0.74 6.27
CA ASN A 69 -11.57 0.19 7.56
C ASN A 69 -10.48 -0.71 8.15
N GLU A 70 -10.66 -1.14 9.40
CA GLU A 70 -9.70 -1.99 10.11
C GLU A 70 -9.40 -3.31 9.37
N ASP A 71 -10.42 -3.93 8.75
CA ASP A 71 -10.24 -5.18 7.99
C ASP A 71 -9.40 -4.95 6.72
N GLU A 72 -9.59 -3.83 6.04
CA GLU A 72 -8.81 -3.45 4.85
C GLU A 72 -7.36 -3.11 5.22
N MET A 73 -7.15 -2.39 6.31
CA MET A 73 -5.81 -2.11 6.85
C MET A 73 -5.09 -3.41 7.25
N GLN A 74 -5.80 -4.34 7.89
CA GLN A 74 -5.24 -5.64 8.24
C GLN A 74 -4.87 -6.45 6.99
N GLN A 75 -5.70 -6.44 5.95
CA GLN A 75 -5.39 -7.09 4.67
C GLN A 75 -4.12 -6.53 4.03
N VAL A 76 -3.91 -5.20 4.08
CA VAL A 76 -2.69 -4.57 3.59
C VAL A 76 -1.48 -5.04 4.39
N SER A 77 -1.55 -5.01 5.72
CA SER A 77 -0.47 -5.46 6.59
C SER A 77 -0.12 -6.94 6.35
N ASP A 78 -1.10 -7.82 6.36
CA ASP A 78 -0.92 -9.26 6.15
C ASP A 78 -0.29 -9.55 4.79
N PHE A 79 -0.72 -8.82 3.75
CA PHE A 79 -0.17 -8.95 2.41
C PHE A 79 1.30 -8.52 2.36
N LEU A 80 1.65 -7.38 2.96
CA LEU A 80 3.03 -6.89 3.00
C LEU A 80 3.95 -7.85 3.80
N ASP A 81 3.44 -8.42 4.88
CA ASP A 81 4.15 -9.40 5.72
C ASP A 81 4.39 -10.71 4.98
N GLN A 82 3.40 -11.23 4.25
CA GLN A 82 3.56 -12.44 3.42
C GLN A 82 4.65 -12.29 2.34
N TYR A 83 4.85 -11.06 1.86
CA TYR A 83 5.90 -10.75 0.88
C TYR A 83 7.23 -10.39 1.52
N HIS A 84 7.36 -10.47 2.85
CA HIS A 84 8.54 -10.13 3.63
C HIS A 84 9.07 -8.72 3.28
N VAL A 85 8.16 -7.76 3.09
CA VAL A 85 8.53 -6.41 2.62
C VAL A 85 9.46 -5.72 3.63
N LYS A 86 9.17 -5.80 4.94
CA LYS A 86 10.03 -5.23 5.98
C LYS A 86 11.47 -5.78 5.92
N GLU A 87 11.62 -7.10 5.77
CA GLU A 87 12.94 -7.74 5.65
C GLU A 87 13.67 -7.32 4.35
N LYS A 88 12.94 -7.17 3.24
CA LYS A 88 13.51 -6.68 1.98
C LYS A 88 14.00 -5.25 2.11
N ILE A 89 13.27 -4.40 2.83
CA ILE A 89 13.65 -3.02 3.11
C ILE A 89 14.97 -2.99 3.91
N GLU A 90 15.06 -3.78 4.97
CA GLU A 90 16.26 -3.88 5.81
C GLU A 90 17.50 -4.37 5.05
N ASN A 91 17.32 -5.30 4.10
CA ASN A 91 18.41 -5.84 3.30
C ASN A 91 18.81 -4.93 2.12
N GLY A 92 17.84 -4.24 1.50
CA GLY A 92 18.08 -3.25 0.45
C GLY A 92 18.88 -2.04 0.96
N TYR A 93 18.73 -1.69 2.23
CA TYR A 93 19.52 -0.63 2.89
C TYR A 93 20.99 -1.00 3.14
N LYS A 94 21.34 -2.30 3.11
CA LYS A 94 22.70 -2.78 3.42
C LYS A 94 23.57 -3.02 2.18
N SER A 95 23.08 -2.72 0.98
CA SER A 95 23.79 -2.90 -0.31
C SER A 95 24.28 -1.57 -0.87
#